data_AF-K1SPI4-F1
#
_entry.id   AF-K1SPI4-F1
#
_cell.length_a   1.000
_cell.length_b   1.000
_cell.length_c   1.000
_cell.angle_alpha   90.00
_cell.angle_beta   90.00
_cell.angle_gamma   90.00
#
_symmetry.space_group_name_H-M   'P 1'
#
loop_
_entity.id
_entity.type
_entity.pdbx_description
1 polymer ?
#
loop_
_entity_poly.entity_id
_entity_poly.type
_entity_poly.pdbx_seq_one_letter_code
_entity_poly.pdbx_strand_id
1 'polypeptide(L)'
;MKKIGIYLSFAALLLTVGCSDWTQMEPVDQQPVRPSEQNPELWAQYTAALRAYKAGSHTLVVASFENGSTNPRVRRTACAAFPTRWTPYR
;
A
#
# COMPACT_ATOMS: atom_id res chain seq x y z
N MET A 1 51.13 -15.96 5.30
CA MET A 1 49.85 -16.68 5.09
C MET A 1 48.85 -16.50 6.25
N LYS A 2 49.27 -16.57 7.53
CA LYS A 2 48.36 -16.39 8.70
C LYS A 2 47.59 -15.06 8.75
N LYS A 3 48.21 -13.94 8.32
CA LYS A 3 47.58 -12.60 8.36
C LYS A 3 46.40 -12.47 7.39
N ILE A 4 46.52 -13.04 6.18
CA ILE A 4 45.45 -13.05 5.16
C ILE A 4 44.24 -13.85 5.62
N GLY A 5 44.44 -14.98 6.30
CA GLY A 5 43.34 -15.75 6.90
C GLY A 5 42.55 -14.92 7.93
N ILE A 6 43.23 -14.13 8.75
CA ILE A 6 42.58 -13.26 9.75
C ILE A 6 41.74 -12.16 9.08
N TYR A 7 42.27 -11.50 8.04
CA TYR A 7 41.51 -10.47 7.31
C TYR A 7 40.28 -11.04 6.60
N LEU A 8 40.39 -12.25 6.05
CA LEU A 8 39.29 -12.93 5.36
C LEU A 8 38.19 -13.35 6.35
N SER A 9 38.57 -13.87 7.52
CA SER A 9 37.62 -14.16 8.61
C SER A 9 36.91 -12.91 9.12
N PHE A 10 37.61 -11.78 9.23
CA PHE A 10 37.02 -10.52 9.69
C PHE A 10 36.05 -9.95 8.66
N ALA A 11 36.39 -10.02 7.36
CA ALA A 11 35.51 -9.62 6.26
C ALA A 11 34.23 -10.48 6.21
N ALA A 12 34.34 -11.79 6.45
CA ALA A 12 33.18 -12.69 6.50
C ALA A 12 32.24 -12.36 7.68
N LEU A 13 32.78 -11.94 8.82
CA LEU A 13 31.98 -11.55 9.99
C LEU A 13 31.23 -10.23 9.77
N LEU A 14 31.80 -9.30 9.00
CA LEU A 14 31.15 -8.02 8.67
C LEU A 14 29.98 -8.19 7.68
N LEU A 15 30.01 -9.23 6.85
CA LEU A 15 28.93 -9.53 5.89
C LEU A 15 27.66 -10.09 6.57
N THR A 16 27.76 -10.67 7.77
CA THR A 16 26.60 -11.24 8.48
C THR A 16 25.79 -10.22 9.28
N VAL A 17 26.42 -9.14 9.76
CA VAL A 17 25.77 -8.10 10.58
C VAL A 17 24.96 -7.07 9.78
N GLY A 18 25.33 -6.82 8.53
CA GLY A 18 24.61 -5.87 7.66
C GLY A 18 23.32 -6.43 7.05
N CYS A 19 23.11 -7.75 7.13
CA CYS A 19 21.99 -8.43 6.47
C CYS A 19 20.83 -8.77 7.42
N SER A 20 20.90 -8.42 8.71
CA SER A 20 19.80 -8.63 9.66
C SER A 20 18.87 -7.42 9.77
N ASP A 21 19.36 -6.21 9.46
CA ASP A 21 18.65 -4.95 9.72
C ASP A 21 17.64 -4.56 8.61
N TRP A 22 17.89 -4.96 7.36
CA TRP A 22 17.04 -4.60 6.22
C TRP A 22 15.68 -5.33 6.16
N THR A 23 15.40 -6.23 7.10
CA THR A 23 14.14 -7.00 7.15
C THR A 23 13.15 -6.49 8.18
N GLN A 24 13.55 -5.54 9.03
CA GLN A 24 12.67 -4.96 10.02
C GLN A 24 11.76 -3.91 9.37
N MET A 25 10.46 -4.03 9.62
CA MET A 25 9.49 -3.07 9.17
C MET A 25 9.58 -1.83 10.07
N GLU A 26 10.27 -0.80 9.63
CA GLU A 26 10.30 0.47 10.34
C GLU A 26 8.92 1.17 10.21
N PRO A 27 8.34 1.65 11.32
CA PRO A 27 7.12 2.43 11.25
C PRO A 27 7.41 3.78 10.61
N VAL A 28 7.06 3.90 9.32
CA VAL A 28 7.07 5.18 8.62
C VAL A 28 5.84 5.97 9.06
N ASP A 29 6.04 7.13 9.67
CA ASP A 29 4.97 8.09 9.94
C ASP A 29 4.42 8.64 8.63
N GLN A 30 3.37 7.98 8.13
CA GLN A 30 2.63 8.46 6.98
C GLN A 30 1.53 9.40 7.49
N GLN A 31 1.50 10.63 6.96
CA GLN A 31 0.36 11.52 7.09
C GLN A 31 -0.51 11.42 5.83
N PRO A 32 -1.42 10.44 5.72
CA PRO A 32 -2.24 10.27 4.54
C PRO A 32 -3.22 11.43 4.41
N VAL A 33 -3.00 12.28 3.41
CA VAL A 33 -3.97 13.30 2.99
C VAL A 33 -4.99 12.66 2.05
N ARG A 34 -6.28 12.97 2.21
CA ARG A 34 -7.30 12.41 1.32
C ARG A 34 -7.13 12.97 -0.11
N PRO A 35 -7.43 12.20 -1.17
CA PRO A 35 -7.37 12.71 -2.54
C PRO A 35 -8.20 13.97 -2.76
N SER A 36 -9.35 14.08 -2.08
CA SER A 36 -10.21 15.26 -2.10
C SER A 36 -9.59 16.49 -1.44
N GLU A 37 -8.70 16.30 -0.48
CA GLU A 37 -8.00 17.36 0.25
C GLU A 37 -6.72 17.78 -0.48
N GLN A 38 -6.11 16.89 -1.27
CA GLN A 38 -4.90 17.18 -2.06
C GLN A 38 -5.17 18.14 -3.23
N ASN A 39 -6.26 17.92 -3.98
CA ASN A 39 -6.66 18.80 -5.07
C ASN A 39 -8.19 18.74 -5.26
N PRO A 40 -8.94 19.71 -4.69
CA PRO A 40 -10.40 19.72 -4.74
C PRO A 40 -10.96 19.83 -6.15
N GLU A 41 -10.30 20.59 -7.03
CA GLU A 41 -10.75 20.80 -8.41
C GLU A 41 -10.62 19.51 -9.22
N LEU A 42 -9.44 18.88 -9.17
CA LEU A 42 -9.20 17.60 -9.83
C LEU A 42 -10.13 16.51 -9.28
N TRP A 43 -10.39 16.52 -7.97
CA TRP A 43 -11.33 15.60 -7.34
C TRP A 43 -12.77 15.79 -7.84
N ALA A 44 -13.21 17.04 -8.02
CA ALA A 44 -14.53 17.34 -8.59
C ALA A 44 -14.65 16.82 -10.03
N GLN A 45 -13.64 17.05 -10.86
CA GLN A 45 -13.59 16.55 -12.24
C GLN A 45 -13.63 15.01 -12.29
N TYR A 46 -12.80 14.37 -11.46
CA TYR A 46 -12.74 12.91 -11.34
C TYR A 46 -14.09 12.30 -10.92
N THR A 47 -14.73 12.86 -9.90
CA THR A 47 -16.02 12.35 -9.41
C THR A 47 -17.16 12.58 -10.41
N ALA A 48 -17.13 13.67 -11.17
CA ALA A 48 -18.08 13.90 -12.27
C ALA A 48 -17.92 12.83 -13.37
N ALA A 49 -16.69 12.57 -13.83
CA ALA A 49 -16.41 11.55 -14.84
C ALA A 49 -16.82 10.13 -14.36
N LEU A 50 -16.56 9.80 -13.09
CA LEU A 50 -16.98 8.54 -12.49
C LEU A 50 -18.50 8.36 -12.48
N ARG A 51 -19.27 9.42 -12.14
CA ARG A 51 -20.74 9.35 -12.16
C ARG A 51 -21.26 9.12 -13.58
N ALA A 52 -20.69 9.80 -14.56
CA ALA A 52 -21.04 9.61 -15.96
C ALA A 52 -20.74 8.18 -16.45
N TYR A 53 -19.56 7.64 -16.13
CA TYR A 53 -19.20 6.25 -16.46
C TYR A 53 -20.17 5.24 -15.84
N LYS A 54 -20.52 5.42 -14.56
CA LYS A 54 -21.45 4.53 -13.84
C LYS A 54 -22.89 4.61 -14.34
N ALA A 55 -23.29 5.73 -14.94
CA ALA A 55 -24.63 5.89 -15.52
C ALA A 55 -24.76 5.26 -16.92
N GLY A 56 -23.65 5.08 -17.64
CA GLY A 56 -23.64 4.46 -18.97
C GLY A 56 -23.62 2.93 -18.93
N SER A 57 -23.77 2.31 -20.09
CA SER A 57 -23.63 0.85 -20.24
C SER A 57 -22.17 0.42 -20.06
N HIS A 58 -21.91 -0.45 -19.08
CA HIS A 58 -20.59 -1.02 -18.84
C HIS A 58 -20.71 -2.39 -18.14
N THR A 59 -19.67 -3.22 -18.26
CA THR A 59 -19.61 -4.51 -17.56
C THR A 59 -19.33 -4.28 -16.08
N LEU A 60 -20.23 -4.74 -15.23
CA LEU A 60 -20.08 -4.73 -13.78
C LEU A 60 -19.22 -5.91 -13.33
N VAL A 61 -18.27 -5.64 -12.44
CA VAL A 61 -17.50 -6.67 -11.74
C VAL A 61 -17.84 -6.58 -10.27
N VAL A 62 -18.36 -7.67 -9.71
CA VAL A 62 -18.79 -7.76 -8.32
C VAL A 62 -17.90 -8.79 -7.61
N ALA A 63 -17.39 -8.43 -6.44
CA ALA A 63 -16.61 -9.31 -5.59
C ALA A 63 -17.12 -9.18 -4.15
N SER A 64 -17.10 -10.28 -3.42
CA SER A 64 -17.34 -10.32 -1.99
C SER A 64 -16.00 -10.28 -1.26
N PHE A 65 -15.95 -9.55 -0.16
CA PHE A 65 -14.79 -9.49 0.72
C PHE A 65 -15.23 -9.82 2.13
N GLU A 66 -14.53 -10.77 2.76
CA GLU A 66 -14.70 -11.05 4.18
C GLU A 66 -13.99 -9.95 4.98
N ASN A 67 -14.73 -9.28 5.87
CA ASN A 67 -14.17 -8.34 6.85
C ASN A 67 -13.45 -9.12 7.96
N GLY A 68 -12.36 -9.81 7.62
CA GLY A 68 -11.65 -10.74 8.52
C GLY A 68 -10.70 -10.08 9.53
N SER A 69 -10.69 -8.76 9.67
CA SER A 69 -9.75 -8.07 10.58
C SER A 69 -10.43 -6.98 11.41
N THR A 70 -10.29 -7.08 12.73
CA THR A 70 -10.84 -6.18 13.77
C THR A 70 -10.14 -4.83 13.83
N ASN A 71 -9.14 -4.56 12.99
CA ASN A 71 -8.35 -3.32 13.07
C ASN A 71 -8.72 -2.36 11.91
N PRO A 72 -9.68 -1.44 12.12
CA PRO A 72 -10.24 -0.58 11.06
C PRO A 72 -9.27 0.50 10.56
N ARG A 73 -8.07 0.61 11.15
CA ARG A 73 -7.10 1.67 10.84
C ARG A 73 -6.24 1.35 9.62
N VAL A 74 -6.19 0.08 9.20
CA VAL A 74 -5.43 -0.32 8.01
C VAL A 74 -6.28 -0.03 6.78
N ARG A 75 -5.90 0.99 5.99
CA ARG A 75 -6.60 1.35 4.74
C ARG A 75 -6.79 0.14 3.82
N ARG A 76 -5.88 -0.84 3.86
CA ARG A 76 -5.90 -2.09 3.09
C ARG A 76 -7.12 -2.99 3.37
N THR A 77 -7.80 -2.84 4.51
CA THR A 77 -9.01 -3.59 4.86
C THR A 77 -10.30 -2.76 4.74
N ALA A 78 -10.20 -1.49 4.36
CA ALA A 78 -11.37 -0.63 4.21
C ALA A 78 -11.99 -0.80 2.82
N CYS A 79 -13.34 -0.88 2.75
CA CYS A 79 -14.07 -0.92 1.48
C CYS A 79 -13.76 0.27 0.54
N ALA A 80 -13.26 1.38 1.09
CA ALA A 80 -12.84 2.55 0.32
C ALA A 80 -11.48 2.41 -0.39
N ALA A 81 -10.71 1.35 -0.10
CA ALA A 81 -9.43 1.08 -0.76
C ALA A 81 -9.57 0.23 -2.03
N PHE A 82 -10.78 -0.29 -2.31
CA PHE A 82 -11.02 -0.98 -3.56
C PHE A 82 -10.99 0.02 -4.74
N PRO A 83 -10.50 -0.41 -5.91
CA PRO A 83 -10.53 0.43 -7.11
C PRO A 83 -11.94 1.02 -7.32
N THR A 84 -12.05 2.26 -7.78
CA THR A 84 -13.36 2.93 -7.92
C THR A 84 -14.30 2.30 -8.95
N ARG A 85 -13.79 1.32 -9.70
CA ARG A 85 -14.54 0.38 -10.54
C ARG A 85 -15.45 -0.55 -9.72
N TRP A 86 -15.07 -0.86 -8.48
CA TRP A 86 -15.85 -1.68 -7.57
C TRP A 86 -16.83 -0.77 -6.83
N THR A 87 -18.04 -0.65 -7.36
CA THR A 87 -19.16 -0.10 -6.58
C THR A 87 -19.56 -1.11 -5.52
N PRO A 88 -19.53 -0.78 -4.21
CA PRO A 88 -20.26 -1.57 -3.24
C PRO A 88 -21.74 -1.51 -3.61
N TYR A 89 -22.37 -2.67 -3.71
CA TYR A 89 -23.82 -2.76 -3.89
C TYR A 89 -24.46 -2.22 -2.60
N ARG A 90 -25.47 -1.35 -2.75
CA ARG A 90 -26.26 -0.82 -1.61
C ARG A 90 -27.28 -1.87 -1.17
#